data_AF-A0A8T4N364-F1
#
_entry.id   AF-A0A8T4N364-F1
#
_cell.length_a   1.000
_cell.length_b   1.000
_cell.length_c   1.000
_cell.angle_alpha   90.00
_cell.angle_beta   90.00
_cell.angle_gamma   90.00
#
_symmetry.space_group_name_H-M   'P 1'
#
loop_
_entity.id
_entity.type
_entity.pdbx_description
1 polymer ?
#
loop_
_entity_poly.entity_id
_entity_poly.type
_entity_poly.pdbx_seq_one_letter_code
_entity_poly.pdbx_strand_id
1 'polypeptide(L)'
;MPQKQKILARGAEAILIHQGTHLLKRRVQKRYRHPALDAQLRTRRTKLESRILEKASNLVAVPKVLHVREHEIEMEFIPGKVLSEALDSLTPKHNPWRSYNLESDLHLLWKRICTKKTKQNLLHRLRSWIPF
;
A
#
# COMPACT_ATOMS: atom_id res chain seq x y z
N MET A 1 -4.19 32.18 -18.24
CA MET A 1 -2.87 31.95 -17.63
C MET A 1 -2.52 30.47 -17.77
N PRO A 2 -1.43 30.07 -18.44
CA PRO A 2 -1.08 28.65 -18.52
C PRO A 2 -0.78 28.13 -17.11
N GLN A 3 -1.54 27.13 -16.67
CA GLN A 3 -1.38 26.53 -15.36
C GLN A 3 0.00 25.87 -15.28
N LYS A 4 0.81 26.24 -14.29
CA LYS A 4 2.17 25.72 -14.10
C LYS A 4 2.10 24.23 -13.78
N GLN A 5 2.44 23.39 -14.76
CA GLN A 5 2.47 21.94 -14.58
C GLN A 5 3.77 21.52 -13.91
N LYS A 6 3.68 20.79 -12.79
CA LYS A 6 4.85 20.25 -12.09
C LYS A 6 4.65 18.75 -11.85
N ILE A 7 5.62 17.94 -12.26
CA ILE A 7 5.64 16.52 -11.89
C ILE A 7 5.92 16.43 -10.39
N LEU A 8 5.02 15.82 -9.62
CA LEU A 8 5.20 15.60 -8.18
C LEU A 8 5.94 14.29 -7.92
N ALA A 9 5.51 13.22 -8.57
CA ALA A 9 6.04 11.89 -8.33
C ALA A 9 5.91 11.01 -9.57
N ARG A 10 6.78 10.02 -9.65
CA ARG A 10 6.77 8.99 -10.69
C ARG A 10 6.82 7.62 -10.03
N GLY A 11 5.72 6.89 -10.13
CA GLY A 11 5.64 5.51 -9.64
C GLY A 11 6.02 4.50 -10.73
N ALA A 12 5.88 3.22 -10.38
CA ALA A 12 6.13 2.12 -11.29
C ALA A 12 5.23 2.19 -12.54
N GLU A 13 3.98 2.63 -12.43
CA GLU A 13 3.02 2.60 -13.55
C GLU A 13 2.52 3.97 -14.03
N ALA A 14 2.57 4.99 -13.18
CA ALA A 14 1.96 6.29 -13.45
C ALA A 14 2.83 7.45 -12.99
N ILE A 15 2.62 8.61 -13.61
CA ILE A 15 3.20 9.90 -13.24
C ILE A 15 2.09 10.75 -12.63
N LEU A 16 2.39 11.43 -11.51
CA LEU A 16 1.52 12.41 -10.89
C LEU A 16 1.96 13.81 -11.27
N ILE A 17 1.06 14.59 -11.85
CA ILE A 17 1.31 15.95 -12.34
C ILE A 17 0.37 16.91 -11.64
N HIS A 18 0.93 17.87 -10.91
CA HIS A 18 0.20 18.94 -10.26
C HIS A 18 -0.14 20.04 -11.26
N GLN A 19 -1.41 20.44 -11.31
CA GLN A 19 -1.96 21.47 -12.19
C GLN A 19 -2.60 22.61 -11.36
N GLY A 20 -2.02 22.94 -10.21
CA GLY A 20 -2.50 24.03 -9.36
C GLY A 20 -3.62 23.58 -8.43
N THR A 21 -4.85 23.51 -8.94
CA THR A 21 -6.03 23.08 -8.14
C THR A 21 -6.30 21.58 -8.23
N HIS A 22 -5.78 20.92 -9.27
CA HIS A 22 -6.04 19.50 -9.53
C HIS A 22 -4.73 18.71 -9.71
N LEU A 23 -4.86 17.39 -9.57
CA LEU A 23 -3.81 16.41 -9.74
C LEU A 23 -4.18 15.48 -10.90
N LEU A 24 -3.30 15.42 -11.90
CA LEU A 24 -3.42 14.50 -13.02
C LEU A 24 -2.57 13.25 -12.77
N LYS A 25 -3.21 12.09 -12.67
CA LYS A 25 -2.56 10.79 -12.63
C LYS A 25 -2.57 10.17 -14.02
N ARG A 26 -1.41 10.18 -14.69
CA ARG A 26 -1.24 9.66 -16.06
C ARG A 26 -0.48 8.34 -16.06
N ARG A 27 -1.13 7.26 -16.53
CA ARG A 27 -0.46 5.96 -16.76
C ARG A 27 0.39 6.04 -18.02
N VAL A 28 1.62 5.54 -17.98
CA VAL A 28 2.57 5.58 -19.11
C VAL A 28 2.76 4.18 -19.67
N GLN A 29 2.93 4.09 -20.99
CA GLN A 29 3.12 2.80 -21.67
C GLN A 29 4.37 2.10 -21.16
N LYS A 30 4.28 0.79 -20.97
CA LYS A 30 5.41 -0.05 -20.58
C LYS A 30 5.90 -0.84 -21.78
N ARG A 31 7.12 -0.53 -22.22
CA ARG A 31 7.75 -1.15 -23.40
C ARG A 31 7.89 -2.68 -23.28
N TYR A 32 7.93 -3.20 -22.05
CA TYR A 32 8.02 -4.64 -21.81
C TYR A 32 6.68 -5.38 -21.97
N ARG A 33 5.54 -4.68 -22.16
CA ARG A 33 4.21 -5.30 -22.33
C ARG A 33 3.79 -5.23 -23.79
N HIS A 34 3.10 -6.28 -24.26
CA HIS A 34 2.50 -6.26 -25.59
C HIS A 34 1.54 -5.06 -25.76
N PRO A 35 1.61 -4.27 -26.85
CA PRO A 35 0.88 -3.00 -26.96
C PRO A 35 -0.63 -3.11 -26.75
N ALA A 36 -1.28 -4.11 -27.35
CA ALA A 36 -2.72 -4.33 -27.20
C ALA A 36 -3.11 -4.66 -25.75
N LEU A 37 -2.27 -5.43 -25.05
CA LEU A 37 -2.50 -5.82 -23.66
C LEU A 37 -2.27 -4.65 -22.71
N ASP A 38 -1.23 -3.83 -22.94
CA ASP A 38 -0.98 -2.64 -22.12
C ASP A 38 -2.11 -1.62 -22.23
N ALA A 39 -2.61 -1.38 -23.46
CA ALA A 39 -3.73 -0.47 -23.69
C ALA A 39 -5.00 -0.95 -22.95
N GLN A 40 -5.32 -2.25 -23.03
CA GLN A 40 -6.44 -2.83 -22.31
C GLN A 40 -6.25 -2.74 -20.78
N LEU A 41 -5.07 -3.10 -20.26
CA LEU A 41 -4.77 -3.05 -18.83
C LEU A 41 -4.85 -1.63 -18.28
N ARG A 42 -4.27 -0.65 -18.97
CA ARG A 42 -4.32 0.76 -18.57
C ARG A 42 -5.76 1.24 -18.51
N THR A 43 -6.54 1.00 -19.55
CA THR A 43 -7.95 1.41 -19.61
C THR A 43 -8.78 0.78 -18.51
N ARG A 44 -8.67 -0.55 -18.32
CA ARG A 44 -9.42 -1.26 -17.27
C ARG A 44 -9.06 -0.76 -15.89
N ARG A 45 -7.76 -0.59 -15.58
CA ARG A 45 -7.30 -0.11 -14.27
C ARG A 45 -7.73 1.33 -14.00
N THR A 46 -7.63 2.22 -14.98
CA THR A 46 -8.12 3.62 -14.86
C THR A 46 -9.61 3.67 -14.53
N LYS A 47 -10.44 2.91 -15.26
CA LYS A 47 -11.89 2.85 -15.03
C LYS A 47 -12.26 2.24 -13.68
N LEU A 48 -11.55 1.20 -13.24
CA LEU A 48 -11.80 0.60 -11.93
C LEU A 48 -11.41 1.53 -10.80
N GLU A 49 -10.25 2.18 -10.92
CA GLU A 49 -9.72 3.10 -9.93
C GLU A 49 -10.65 4.32 -9.74
N SER A 50 -11.13 4.92 -10.83
CA SER A 50 -12.09 6.03 -10.74
C SER A 50 -13.40 5.62 -10.05
N ARG A 51 -13.95 4.45 -10.41
CA ARG A 51 -15.16 3.91 -9.79
C ARG A 51 -14.98 3.62 -8.30
N ILE A 52 -13.80 3.15 -7.89
CA ILE A 52 -13.50 2.90 -6.48
C ILE A 52 -13.42 4.22 -5.72
N LEU A 53 -12.74 5.24 -6.27
CA LEU A 53 -12.65 6.56 -5.65
C LEU A 53 -14.02 7.24 -5.52
N GLU A 54 -14.86 7.18 -6.56
CA GLU A 54 -16.24 7.72 -6.53
C GLU A 54 -17.12 7.03 -5.48
N LYS A 55 -16.96 5.71 -5.28
CA LYS A 55 -17.69 5.00 -4.22
C LYS A 55 -17.15 5.36 -2.84
N ALA A 56 -15.82 5.42 -2.70
CA ALA A 56 -15.15 5.72 -1.46
C ALA A 56 -15.40 7.17 -0.99
N SER A 57 -15.60 8.13 -1.89
CA SER A 57 -15.85 9.54 -1.56
C SER A 57 -17.11 9.76 -0.72
N ASN A 58 -18.07 8.84 -0.77
CA ASN A 58 -19.27 8.88 0.05
C ASN A 58 -19.06 8.31 1.47
N LEU A 59 -17.94 7.62 1.71
CA LEU A 59 -17.68 6.89 2.96
C LEU A 59 -16.49 7.46 3.74
N VAL A 60 -15.46 7.91 3.04
CA VAL A 60 -14.18 8.34 3.61
C VAL A 60 -13.64 9.55 2.86
N ALA A 61 -12.77 10.32 3.53
CA ALA A 61 -12.09 11.47 2.93
C ALA A 61 -11.06 11.01 1.89
N VAL A 62 -11.49 10.88 0.64
CA VAL A 62 -10.64 10.61 -0.53
C VAL A 62 -10.71 11.78 -1.53
N PRO A 63 -9.69 11.96 -2.39
CA PRO A 63 -9.75 12.98 -3.44
C PRO A 63 -10.97 12.78 -4.34
N LYS A 64 -11.70 13.86 -4.64
CA LYS A 64 -12.80 13.80 -5.60
C LYS A 64 -12.26 13.59 -7.02
N VAL A 65 -12.88 12.66 -7.75
CA VAL A 65 -12.61 12.49 -9.19
C VAL A 65 -13.31 13.61 -9.95
N LEU A 66 -12.58 14.30 -10.83
CA LEU A 66 -13.10 15.41 -11.62
C LEU A 66 -13.35 14.99 -13.06
N HIS A 67 -12.37 14.31 -13.66
CA HIS A 67 -12.47 13.83 -15.03
C HIS A 67 -11.67 12.54 -15.23
N VAL A 68 -12.20 11.65 -16.06
CA VAL A 68 -11.58 10.35 -16.35
C VAL A 68 -11.42 10.23 -17.87
N ARG A 69 -10.17 10.02 -18.30
CA ARG A 69 -9.82 9.69 -19.69
C ARG A 69 -9.32 8.26 -19.75
N GLU A 70 -9.00 7.75 -20.94
CA GLU A 70 -8.61 6.33 -21.10
C GLU A 70 -7.43 5.92 -20.20
N HIS A 71 -6.46 6.80 -20.02
CA HIS A 71 -5.23 6.50 -19.29
C HIS A 71 -4.87 7.54 -18.23
N GLU A 72 -5.81 8.44 -17.94
CA GLU A 72 -5.61 9.57 -17.06
C GLU A 72 -6.79 9.72 -16.12
N ILE A 73 -6.51 10.04 -14.86
CA ILE A 73 -7.51 10.44 -13.87
C ILE A 73 -7.12 11.83 -13.39
N GLU A 74 -7.99 12.80 -13.61
CA GLU A 74 -7.90 14.11 -13.00
C GLU A 74 -8.73 14.10 -11.71
N MET A 75 -8.08 14.44 -10.61
CA MET A 75 -8.69 14.42 -9.28
C MET A 75 -8.31 15.68 -8.50
N GLU A 76 -9.04 15.96 -7.45
CA GLU A 76 -8.74 17.03 -6.50
C GLU A 76 -7.32 16.90 -5.94
N PHE A 77 -6.58 18.00 -5.89
CA PHE A 77 -5.28 18.02 -5.23
C PHE A 77 -5.48 18.25 -3.72
N ILE A 78 -4.97 17.33 -2.91
CA ILE A 78 -4.97 17.47 -1.44
C ILE A 78 -3.62 18.04 -1.01
N PRO A 79 -3.58 19.27 -0.46
CA PRO A 79 -2.34 19.84 0.06
C PRO A 79 -1.92 19.11 1.33
N GLY A 80 -0.64 18.73 1.42
CA GLY A 80 -0.11 18.05 2.58
C GLY A 80 1.25 17.41 2.33
N LYS A 81 1.82 16.81 3.39
CA LYS A 81 3.02 15.98 3.29
C LYS A 81 2.63 14.56 2.91
N VAL A 82 3.48 13.90 2.14
CA VAL A 82 3.29 12.46 1.85
C VAL A 82 3.51 11.68 3.14
N LEU A 83 2.61 10.75 3.45
CA LEU A 83 2.66 9.98 4.70
C LEU A 83 4.01 9.27 4.89
N SER A 84 4.56 8.66 3.84
CA SER A 84 5.86 7.97 3.91
C SER A 84 7.02 8.89 4.30
N GLU A 85 6.96 10.17 3.96
CA GLU A 85 8.00 11.16 4.30
C GLU A 85 7.79 11.73 5.71
N ALA A 86 6.55 11.75 6.18
CA ALA A 86 6.20 12.27 7.50
C ALA A 86 6.19 11.19 8.60
N LEU A 87 6.20 9.90 8.23
CA LEU A 87 5.97 8.79 9.16
C LEU A 87 6.94 8.81 10.35
N ASP A 88 8.25 8.99 10.09
CA ASP A 88 9.28 9.01 11.15
C ASP A 88 9.04 10.13 12.16
N SER A 89 8.57 11.29 11.71
CA SER A 89 8.28 12.44 12.56
C SER A 89 7.02 12.26 13.43
N LEU A 90 6.14 11.34 13.04
CA LEU A 90 4.90 11.03 13.76
C LEU A 90 5.10 9.92 14.81
N THR A 91 6.23 9.21 14.78
CA THR A 91 6.50 8.17 15.78
C THR A 91 6.85 8.79 17.13
N PRO A 92 6.20 8.36 18.23
CA PRO A 92 6.62 8.77 19.56
C PRO A 92 8.07 8.34 19.78
N LYS A 93 8.96 9.28 20.16
CA LYS A 93 10.39 9.02 20.42
C LYS A 93 10.62 7.94 21.51
N HIS A 94 9.58 7.60 22.26
CA HIS A 94 9.59 6.55 23.26
C HIS A 94 8.99 5.26 22.68
N ASN A 95 9.84 4.27 22.39
CA ASN A 95 9.39 2.90 22.16
C ASN A 95 9.37 2.17 23.53
N PRO A 96 8.21 2.01 24.19
CA PRO A 96 8.14 1.35 25.50
C PRO A 96 8.52 -0.15 25.45
N TRP A 97 8.65 -0.73 24.26
CA TRP A 97 9.01 -2.14 24.09
C TRP A 97 10.52 -2.37 23.93
N ARG A 98 11.34 -1.31 23.86
CA ARG A 98 12.80 -1.45 23.68
C ARG A 98 13.54 -1.86 24.96
N SER A 99 12.86 -1.91 26.10
CA SER A 99 13.40 -2.41 27.38
C SER A 99 12.95 -3.82 27.75
N TYR A 100 12.05 -4.44 26.99
CA TYR A 100 11.68 -5.84 27.22
C TYR A 100 12.59 -6.73 26.38
N ASN A 101 13.58 -7.33 27.03
CA ASN A 101 14.38 -8.41 26.48
C ASN A 101 13.45 -9.57 26.08
N LEU A 102 13.07 -9.63 24.79
CA LEU A 102 12.19 -10.68 24.23
C LEU A 102 12.78 -12.10 24.41
N GLU A 103 14.09 -12.22 24.62
CA GLU A 103 14.77 -13.50 24.79
C GLU A 103 14.49 -14.16 26.15
N SER A 104 14.30 -13.38 27.22
CA SER A 104 14.04 -13.94 28.55
C SER A 104 12.58 -14.38 28.73
N ASP A 105 11.63 -13.62 28.18
CA ASP A 105 10.22 -13.83 28.47
C ASP A 105 9.55 -14.89 27.59
N LEU A 106 9.96 -15.04 26.33
CA LEU A 106 9.45 -16.10 25.46
C LEU A 106 9.89 -17.50 25.92
N HIS A 107 11.10 -17.61 26.47
CA HIS A 107 11.64 -18.87 26.99
C HIS A 107 10.94 -19.31 28.29
N LEU A 108 10.59 -18.36 29.15
CA LEU A 108 9.81 -18.62 30.37
C LEU A 108 8.34 -18.94 30.07
N LEU A 109 7.72 -18.26 29.08
CA LEU A 109 6.35 -18.56 28.66
C LEU A 109 6.26 -19.95 28.01
N TRP A 110 7.23 -20.33 27.17
CA TRP A 110 7.29 -21.68 26.57
C TRP A 110 7.43 -22.74 27.67
N LYS A 111 8.35 -22.59 28.63
CA LYS A 111 8.51 -23.53 29.75
C LYS A 111 7.24 -23.69 30.60
N ARG A 112 6.45 -22.62 30.73
CA ARG A 112 5.15 -22.63 31.44
C ARG A 112 4.06 -23.39 30.65
N ILE A 113 4.06 -23.29 29.33
CA ILE A 113 3.09 -23.96 28.44
C ILE A 113 3.42 -25.46 28.28
N CYS A 114 4.70 -25.81 28.17
CA CYS A 114 5.13 -27.20 27.97
C CYS A 114 4.99 -28.11 29.20
N THR A 115 4.86 -27.57 30.41
CA THR A 115 4.75 -28.39 31.63
C THR A 115 3.33 -28.80 31.99
N LYS A 116 2.29 -28.26 31.34
CA LYS A 116 0.88 -28.52 31.71
C LYS A 116 0.01 -29.22 30.65
N LYS A 117 0.57 -29.73 29.56
CA LYS A 117 -0.20 -30.54 28.59
C LYS A 117 0.50 -31.86 28.24
N THR A 118 0.12 -32.88 29.01
CA THR A 118 -0.14 -34.28 28.60
C THR A 118 1.01 -35.10 28.00
N LYS A 119 1.60 -35.95 28.86
CA LYS A 119 1.83 -37.36 28.56
C LYS A 119 0.50 -37.99 28.13
N GLN A 120 0.20 -38.03 26.83
CA GLN A 120 -0.55 -39.08 26.12
C GLN A 120 -0.99 -38.55 24.75
N ASN A 121 -0.63 -39.33 23.73
CA ASN A 121 -1.19 -39.34 22.39
C ASN A 121 -0.99 -38.11 21.51
N LEU A 122 0.17 -38.06 20.84
CA LEU A 122 0.30 -37.73 19.41
C LEU A 122 1.73 -38.02 18.91
N LEU A 123 2.18 -39.25 19.11
CA LEU A 123 3.28 -39.82 18.31
C LEU A 123 2.65 -40.62 17.18
N HIS A 124 2.33 -39.94 16.09
CA HIS A 124 2.49 -40.42 14.72
C HIS A 124 2.03 -39.28 13.81
N ARG A 125 2.86 -38.96 12.81
CA ARG A 125 2.54 -38.10 11.66
C ARG A 125 2.96 -36.61 11.73
N LEU A 126 4.19 -36.33 12.15
CA LEU A 126 4.94 -35.16 11.66
C LEU A 126 6.45 -35.50 11.54
N ARG A 127 6.77 -36.48 10.68
CA ARG A 127 8.15 -36.72 10.22
C ARG A 127 8.20 -36.94 8.71
N SER A 128 7.71 -35.94 7.99
CA SER A 128 7.98 -35.71 6.57
C SER A 128 7.61 -34.26 6.32
N TRP A 129 8.46 -33.50 5.61
CA TRP A 129 8.43 -32.04 5.40
C TRP A 129 9.45 -31.24 6.22
N ILE A 130 10.71 -31.65 6.15
CA ILE A 130 11.83 -30.70 6.00
C ILE A 130 12.73 -31.31 4.92
N PRO A 131 12.76 -30.79 3.68
CA PRO A 131 13.83 -31.11 2.75
C PRO A 131 15.08 -30.29 3.13
N PHE A 132 16.25 -30.91 2.89
CA PHE A 132 17.59 -30.34 2.97
C PHE A 132 17.71 -28.97 2.28
#